data_AF-A0A3P8TM19-F1
#
_entry.id   AF-A0A3P8TM19-F1
#
_cell.length_a   1.000
_cell.length_b   1.000
_cell.length_c   1.000
_cell.angle_alpha   90.00
_cell.angle_beta   90.00
_cell.angle_gamma   90.00
#
_symmetry.space_group_name_H-M   'P 1'
#
loop_
_entity.id
_entity.type
_entity.pdbx_description
1 polymer ?
#
loop_
_entity_poly.entity_id
_entity_poly.type
_entity_poly.pdbx_seq_one_letter_code
_entity_poly.pdbx_strand_id
1 'polypeptide(L)'
;MDFLEYIKAYTAAAQAVEAFGDVPEIIPIYLVHRPSNDIPYATLEEELIGDFVKYSVKDGKEINLMRRNSEAGQKCCAFQHWVYHKTEGNLLVTDMQGVGMRLTDVGIATCKKGYKGFKGNCATSFIDQFKALHQCNKYCEILGLVSLQPKPKKPISAPKPKPQPSAAPKKKTFGPTVKGLRPPRGQDQLTSSLKSFQIHSFLSSRSSSAFPPTATLF
;
A
#
# COMPACT_ATOMS: atom_id res chain seq x y z
N MET A 1 -7.87 -8.06 -20.59
CA MET A 1 -7.38 -6.93 -19.79
C MET A 1 -6.30 -7.47 -18.89
N ASP A 2 -5.06 -7.03 -19.07
CA ASP A 2 -3.94 -7.50 -18.23
C ASP A 2 -3.89 -6.74 -16.89
N PHE A 3 -3.00 -7.16 -15.99
CA PHE A 3 -2.86 -6.49 -14.69
C PHE A 3 -2.32 -5.05 -14.83
N LEU A 4 -1.46 -4.79 -15.81
CA LEU A 4 -0.90 -3.45 -16.04
C LEU A 4 -1.98 -2.45 -16.45
N GLU A 5 -2.99 -2.87 -17.19
CA GLU A 5 -4.14 -2.05 -17.53
C GLU A 5 -4.96 -1.65 -16.29
N TYR A 6 -5.05 -2.51 -15.27
CA TYR A 6 -5.66 -2.14 -13.98
C TYR A 6 -4.82 -1.10 -13.23
N ILE A 7 -3.49 -1.22 -13.24
CA ILE A 7 -2.59 -0.22 -12.65
C ILE A 7 -2.75 1.14 -13.34
N LYS A 8 -2.76 1.15 -14.67
CA LYS A 8 -2.96 2.37 -15.46
C LYS A 8 -4.29 3.03 -15.17
N ALA A 9 -5.36 2.23 -15.13
CA ALA A 9 -6.71 2.73 -14.83
C ALA A 9 -6.84 3.26 -13.40
N TYR A 10 -6.20 2.61 -12.42
CA TYR A 10 -6.12 3.12 -11.06
C TYR A 10 -5.35 4.44 -10.99
N THR A 11 -4.19 4.51 -11.66
CA THR A 11 -3.34 5.70 -11.70
C THR A 11 -4.12 6.89 -12.26
N ALA A 12 -4.83 6.69 -13.37
CA ALA A 12 -5.68 7.71 -13.96
C ALA A 12 -6.83 8.13 -13.02
N ALA A 13 -7.49 7.18 -12.35
CA ALA A 13 -8.56 7.47 -11.41
C ALA A 13 -8.08 8.27 -10.18
N ALA A 14 -6.90 7.95 -9.67
CA ALA A 14 -6.28 8.65 -8.55
C ALA A 14 -5.81 10.06 -8.94
N GLN A 15 -5.13 10.21 -10.09
CA GLN A 15 -4.65 11.50 -10.59
C GLN A 15 -5.78 12.46 -10.98
N ALA A 16 -6.96 11.94 -11.35
CA ALA A 16 -8.13 12.76 -11.63
C ALA A 16 -8.67 13.49 -10.40
N VAL A 17 -8.25 13.12 -9.19
CA VAL A 17 -8.68 13.74 -7.94
C VAL A 17 -7.49 14.39 -7.26
N GLU A 18 -7.38 15.72 -7.33
CA GLU A 18 -6.24 16.49 -6.78
C GLU A 18 -5.96 16.17 -5.31
N ALA A 19 -7.02 15.96 -4.51
CA ALA A 19 -6.92 15.61 -3.09
C ALA A 19 -6.24 14.25 -2.83
N PHE A 20 -6.08 13.40 -3.85
CA PHE A 20 -5.36 12.13 -3.72
C PHE A 20 -3.84 12.35 -3.61
N GLY A 21 -3.29 13.36 -4.28
CA GLY A 21 -1.85 13.61 -4.36
C GLY A 21 -1.08 12.46 -5.01
N ASP A 22 0.12 12.17 -4.51
CA ASP A 22 1.01 11.14 -5.09
C ASP A 22 0.35 9.75 -5.11
N VAL A 23 0.57 9.01 -6.20
CA VAL A 23 -0.03 7.70 -6.42
C VAL A 23 1.00 6.59 -6.20
N PRO A 24 0.64 5.49 -5.52
CA PRO A 24 1.51 4.32 -5.44
C PRO A 24 1.87 3.78 -6.83
N GLU A 25 3.16 3.61 -7.09
CA GLU A 25 3.71 3.11 -8.34
C GLU A 25 4.32 1.73 -8.12
N ILE A 26 3.97 0.75 -8.95
CA ILE A 26 4.64 -0.56 -8.96
C ILE A 26 5.83 -0.48 -9.91
N ILE A 27 7.04 -0.70 -9.40
CA ILE A 27 8.25 -0.66 -10.22
C ILE A 27 8.27 -1.87 -11.18
N PRO A 28 8.78 -1.69 -12.40
CA PRO A 28 8.91 -2.78 -13.35
C PRO A 28 10.01 -3.76 -12.91
N ILE A 29 9.71 -5.05 -13.07
CA ILE A 29 10.65 -6.15 -12.91
C ILE A 29 10.96 -6.71 -14.30
N TYR A 30 12.24 -6.82 -14.63
CA TYR A 30 12.72 -7.35 -15.90
C TYR A 30 13.23 -8.79 -15.71
N LEU A 31 12.83 -9.70 -16.60
CA LEU A 31 13.41 -11.04 -16.66
C LEU A 31 14.64 -11.02 -17.57
N VAL A 32 15.80 -11.31 -17.01
CA VAL A 32 17.08 -11.36 -17.71
C VAL A 32 17.45 -12.83 -17.97
N HIS A 33 17.70 -13.16 -19.24
CA HIS A 33 18.22 -14.46 -19.64
C HIS A 33 19.77 -14.43 -19.60
N ARG A 34 20.36 -15.39 -18.89
CA ARG A 34 21.80 -15.52 -18.63
C ARG A 34 22.31 -16.88 -19.14
N PRO A 35 22.51 -17.06 -20.45
CA PRO A 35 22.78 -18.36 -21.05
C PRO A 35 24.11 -18.99 -20.60
N SER A 36 25.05 -18.19 -20.09
CA SER A 36 26.36 -18.64 -19.62
C SER A 36 26.42 -18.93 -18.12
N ASN A 37 25.30 -18.85 -17.41
CA ASN A 37 25.22 -19.07 -15.96
C ASN A 37 24.43 -20.33 -15.65
N ASP A 38 24.82 -21.05 -14.59
CA ASP A 38 24.09 -22.23 -14.08
C ASP A 38 22.63 -21.91 -13.72
N ILE A 39 22.36 -20.66 -13.36
CA ILE A 39 21.00 -20.12 -13.17
C ILE A 39 20.66 -19.24 -14.39
N PRO A 40 19.95 -19.78 -15.38
CA PRO A 40 19.76 -19.12 -16.69
C PRO A 40 18.81 -17.93 -16.65
N TYR A 41 18.11 -17.69 -15.54
CA TYR A 41 17.18 -16.58 -15.41
C TYR A 41 17.39 -15.82 -14.10
N ALA A 42 17.31 -14.50 -14.18
CA ALA A 42 17.26 -13.62 -13.01
C ALA A 42 16.23 -12.51 -13.23
N THR A 43 15.72 -11.96 -12.14
CA THR A 43 14.94 -10.73 -12.18
C THR A 43 15.83 -9.55 -11.84
N LEU A 44 15.60 -8.45 -12.54
CA LEU A 44 16.25 -7.16 -12.35
C LEU A 44 15.17 -6.12 -12.06
N GLU A 45 15.34 -5.35 -11.00
CA GLU A 45 14.46 -4.23 -10.66
C GLU A 45 15.26 -3.07 -10.09
N GLU A 46 14.68 -1.87 -10.12
CA GLU A 46 15.33 -0.70 -9.56
C GLU A 46 15.49 -0.85 -8.04
N GLU A 47 16.68 -0.59 -7.53
CA GLU A 47 16.95 -0.62 -6.09
C GLU A 47 16.20 0.53 -5.40
N LEU A 48 15.36 0.18 -4.43
CA LEU A 48 14.61 1.16 -3.65
C LEU A 48 15.43 1.61 -2.43
N ILE A 49 15.95 2.84 -2.50
CA ILE A 49 16.73 3.43 -1.41
C ILE A 49 15.81 4.06 -0.36
N GLY A 50 15.86 3.56 0.87
CA GLY A 50 15.17 4.11 2.03
C GLY A 50 14.55 3.04 2.93
N ASP A 51 13.63 3.47 3.80
CA ASP A 51 12.98 2.58 4.77
C ASP A 51 12.00 1.63 4.06
N PHE A 52 12.39 0.36 3.95
CA PHE A 52 11.56 -0.66 3.34
C PHE A 52 10.42 -1.09 4.26
N VAL A 53 9.17 -0.94 3.80
CA VAL A 53 7.97 -1.24 4.57
C VAL A 53 7.09 -2.24 3.83
N LYS A 54 6.64 -3.28 4.53
CA LYS A 54 5.61 -4.21 4.04
C LYS A 54 4.21 -3.74 4.49
N TYR A 55 3.39 -3.29 3.55
CA TYR A 55 2.04 -2.76 3.79
C TYR A 55 0.95 -3.85 3.88
N SER A 56 1.29 -5.10 3.59
CA SER A 56 0.37 -6.24 3.65
C SER A 56 0.30 -6.90 5.02
N VAL A 57 -0.85 -7.51 5.31
CA VAL A 57 -1.11 -8.25 6.56
C VAL A 57 -0.26 -9.52 6.57
N LYS A 58 0.49 -9.76 7.65
CA LYS A 58 1.14 -11.07 7.88
C LYS A 58 0.10 -12.02 8.49
N ASP A 59 -0.15 -13.14 7.81
CA ASP A 59 -0.90 -14.30 8.32
C ASP A 59 -2.30 -14.03 8.88
N GLY A 60 -3.00 -13.00 8.38
CA GLY A 60 -4.40 -12.74 8.70
C GLY A 60 -4.68 -12.32 10.16
N LYS A 61 -3.66 -12.19 11.01
CA LYS A 61 -3.81 -11.90 12.45
C LYS A 61 -3.41 -10.48 12.83
N GLU A 62 -2.51 -9.84 12.09
CA GLU A 62 -2.06 -8.50 12.43
C GLU A 62 -2.03 -7.57 11.21
N ILE A 63 -2.95 -6.61 11.20
CA ILE A 63 -2.89 -5.46 10.30
C ILE A 63 -1.68 -4.61 10.72
N ASN A 64 -0.65 -4.57 9.87
CA ASN A 64 0.58 -3.83 10.12
C ASN A 64 0.23 -2.39 10.59
N LEU A 65 0.73 -1.96 11.76
CA LEU A 65 0.42 -0.64 12.31
C LEU A 65 0.80 0.48 11.33
N MET A 66 1.90 0.30 10.60
CA MET A 66 2.36 1.25 9.58
C MET A 66 1.35 1.38 8.43
N ARG A 67 0.65 0.30 8.06
CA ARG A 67 -0.40 0.32 7.04
C ARG A 67 -1.54 1.29 7.41
N ARG A 68 -1.90 1.37 8.70
CA ARG A 68 -3.01 2.22 9.16
C ARG A 68 -2.59 3.68 9.34
N ASN A 69 -1.35 3.92 9.77
CA ASN A 69 -0.94 5.25 10.21
C ASN A 69 -0.14 6.02 9.16
N SER A 70 0.49 5.35 8.18
CA SER A 70 1.21 6.03 7.12
C SER A 70 0.32 6.34 5.92
N GLU A 71 0.60 7.45 5.25
CA GLU A 71 -0.07 7.81 4.00
C GLU A 71 0.11 6.72 2.93
N ALA A 72 1.33 6.20 2.77
CA ALA A 72 1.64 5.11 1.86
C ALA A 72 0.79 3.87 2.12
N GLY A 73 0.69 3.47 3.39
CA GLY A 73 -0.12 2.34 3.82
C GLY A 73 -1.61 2.51 3.53
N GLN A 74 -2.13 3.71 3.77
CA GLN A 74 -3.54 4.03 3.50
C GLN A 74 -3.84 4.05 1.99
N LYS A 75 -2.95 4.63 1.18
CA LYS A 75 -3.06 4.64 -0.29
C LYS A 75 -2.95 3.24 -0.89
N CYS A 76 -2.02 2.42 -0.40
CA CYS A 76 -1.92 1.00 -0.77
C CYS A 76 -3.22 0.24 -0.42
N CYS A 77 -3.80 0.50 0.75
CA CYS A 77 -5.08 -0.10 1.15
C CYS A 77 -6.22 0.33 0.20
N ALA A 78 -6.25 1.59 -0.22
CA ALA A 78 -7.22 2.11 -1.18
C ALA A 78 -7.01 1.52 -2.59
N PHE A 79 -5.76 1.30 -3.00
CA PHE A 79 -5.44 0.62 -4.26
C PHE A 79 -5.99 -0.81 -4.29
N GLN A 80 -5.77 -1.59 -3.22
CA GLN A 80 -6.37 -2.93 -3.10
C GLN A 80 -7.88 -2.90 -3.23
N HIS A 81 -8.53 -1.94 -2.56
CA HIS A 81 -9.98 -1.80 -2.60
C HIS A 81 -10.46 -1.39 -3.99
N TRP A 82 -9.78 -0.47 -4.65
CA TRP A 82 -10.13 -0.02 -5.99
C TRP A 82 -10.08 -1.18 -6.99
N VAL A 83 -9.02 -1.99 -6.97
CA VAL A 83 -8.88 -3.15 -7.85
C VAL A 83 -9.95 -4.21 -7.54
N TYR A 84 -10.18 -4.49 -6.25
CA TYR A 84 -11.25 -5.39 -5.82
C TYR A 84 -12.62 -4.93 -6.33
N HIS A 85 -12.94 -3.64 -6.18
CA HIS A 85 -14.19 -3.06 -6.67
C HIS A 85 -14.30 -3.13 -8.20
N LYS A 86 -13.26 -2.70 -8.93
CA LYS A 86 -13.24 -2.65 -10.40
C LYS A 86 -13.34 -4.04 -11.04
N THR A 87 -12.95 -5.09 -10.32
CA THR A 87 -13.02 -6.48 -10.77
C THR A 87 -14.19 -7.24 -10.17
N GLU A 88 -15.12 -6.57 -9.50
CA GLU A 88 -16.30 -7.19 -8.86
C GLU A 88 -15.90 -8.30 -7.87
N GLY A 89 -14.78 -8.10 -7.19
CA GLY A 89 -14.23 -9.02 -6.20
C GLY A 89 -13.46 -10.22 -6.74
N ASN A 90 -13.15 -10.24 -8.05
CA ASN A 90 -12.46 -11.38 -8.67
C ASN A 90 -10.93 -11.31 -8.59
N LEU A 91 -10.36 -10.13 -8.35
CA LEU A 91 -8.92 -9.91 -8.28
C LEU A 91 -8.58 -9.02 -7.08
N LEU A 92 -7.49 -9.35 -6.40
CA LEU A 92 -6.95 -8.56 -5.31
C LEU A 92 -5.43 -8.46 -5.45
N VAL A 93 -4.89 -7.25 -5.33
CA VAL A 93 -3.45 -7.03 -5.16
C VAL A 93 -3.07 -7.35 -3.72
N THR A 94 -2.00 -8.10 -3.49
CA THR A 94 -1.50 -8.48 -2.17
C THR A 94 0.00 -8.20 -2.08
N ASP A 95 0.60 -8.51 -0.93
CA ASP A 95 2.06 -8.44 -0.68
C ASP A 95 2.77 -7.13 -1.02
N MET A 96 2.04 -6.02 -1.18
CA MET A 96 2.62 -4.70 -1.43
C MET A 96 3.65 -4.33 -0.36
N GLN A 97 4.85 -4.04 -0.83
CA GLN A 97 6.00 -3.64 -0.03
C GLN A 97 6.90 -2.70 -0.84
N GLY A 98 7.72 -1.89 -0.17
CA GLY A 98 8.64 -0.99 -0.86
C GLY A 98 8.98 0.23 -0.01
N VAL A 99 9.38 1.32 -0.67
CA VAL A 99 9.83 2.56 -0.02
C VAL A 99 8.96 3.72 -0.47
N GLY A 100 8.29 4.38 0.48
CA GLY A 100 7.37 5.48 0.18
C GLY A 100 6.21 5.06 -0.74
N MET A 101 6.01 5.76 -1.86
CA MET A 101 5.01 5.42 -2.88
C MET A 101 5.49 4.36 -3.89
N ARG A 102 6.75 3.94 -3.84
CA ARG A 102 7.29 2.95 -4.78
C ARG A 102 7.15 1.55 -4.21
N LEU A 103 6.46 0.68 -4.95
CA LEU A 103 6.11 -0.67 -4.55
C LEU A 103 6.83 -1.68 -5.44
N THR A 104 7.23 -2.79 -4.83
CA THR A 104 7.73 -3.98 -5.52
C THR A 104 7.10 -5.25 -4.91
N ASP A 105 7.40 -6.41 -5.51
CA ASP A 105 7.00 -7.75 -5.07
C ASP A 105 5.49 -7.90 -4.82
N VAL A 106 4.68 -7.22 -5.63
CA VAL A 106 3.23 -7.30 -5.49
C VAL A 106 2.73 -8.70 -5.83
N GLY A 107 1.97 -9.28 -4.91
CA GLY A 107 1.24 -10.52 -5.14
C GLY A 107 -0.11 -10.25 -5.77
N ILE A 108 -0.69 -11.26 -6.43
CA ILE A 108 -2.04 -11.21 -6.95
C ILE A 108 -2.80 -12.45 -6.50
N ALA A 109 -3.94 -12.24 -5.85
CA ALA A 109 -4.92 -13.27 -5.60
C ALA A 109 -6.08 -13.13 -6.60
N THR A 110 -6.52 -14.25 -7.18
CA THR A 110 -7.73 -14.32 -8.00
C THR A 110 -8.73 -15.29 -7.40
N CYS A 111 -9.97 -15.27 -7.87
CA CYS A 111 -10.90 -16.35 -7.57
C CYS A 111 -10.36 -17.72 -8.07
N LYS A 112 -10.91 -18.84 -7.56
CA LYS A 112 -10.37 -20.20 -7.80
C LYS A 112 -10.26 -20.58 -9.27
N LYS A 113 -11.13 -20.04 -10.13
CA LYS A 113 -11.15 -20.29 -11.58
C LYS A 113 -10.20 -19.37 -12.37
N GLY A 114 -9.49 -18.46 -11.69
CA GLY A 114 -8.81 -17.34 -12.34
C GLY A 114 -9.80 -16.26 -12.80
N TYR A 115 -9.27 -15.15 -13.31
CA TYR A 115 -10.07 -14.01 -13.76
C TYR A 115 -9.58 -13.53 -15.13
N LYS A 116 -10.43 -13.57 -16.16
CA LYS A 116 -10.10 -13.16 -17.54
C LYS A 116 -8.80 -13.79 -18.09
N GLY A 117 -8.58 -15.08 -17.80
CA GLY A 117 -7.36 -15.80 -18.21
C GLY A 117 -6.15 -15.55 -17.31
N PHE A 118 -6.24 -14.65 -16.33
CA PHE A 118 -5.21 -14.39 -15.34
C PHE A 118 -5.37 -15.34 -14.13
N LYS A 119 -4.28 -15.99 -13.71
CA LYS A 119 -4.24 -16.82 -12.50
C LYS A 119 -3.27 -16.18 -11.51
N GLY A 120 -3.78 -15.79 -10.35
CA GLY A 120 -2.96 -15.20 -9.29
C GLY A 120 -1.92 -16.19 -8.75
N ASN A 121 -0.81 -15.65 -8.23
CA ASN A 121 0.23 -16.39 -7.53
C ASN A 121 -0.07 -16.56 -6.03
N CYS A 122 -1.03 -15.80 -5.47
CA CYS A 122 -1.40 -15.86 -4.06
C CYS A 122 -2.70 -16.64 -3.83
N ALA A 123 -2.86 -17.14 -2.60
CA ALA A 123 -4.02 -17.94 -2.20
C ALA A 123 -5.34 -17.15 -2.30
N THR A 124 -6.42 -17.83 -2.69
CA THR A 124 -7.74 -17.19 -2.81
C THR A 124 -8.27 -16.66 -1.47
N SER A 125 -7.79 -17.21 -0.34
CA SER A 125 -8.14 -16.79 1.02
C SER A 125 -7.81 -15.32 1.30
N PHE A 126 -6.83 -14.73 0.62
CA PHE A 126 -6.53 -13.31 0.75
C PHE A 126 -7.72 -12.42 0.35
N ILE A 127 -8.50 -12.85 -0.64
CA ILE A 127 -9.71 -12.13 -1.08
C ILE A 127 -10.75 -12.13 0.04
N ASP A 128 -11.00 -13.30 0.64
CA ASP A 128 -11.97 -13.45 1.73
C ASP A 128 -11.55 -12.65 2.97
N GLN A 129 -10.27 -12.70 3.32
CA GLN A 129 -9.70 -11.94 4.44
C GLN A 129 -9.79 -10.42 4.18
N PHE A 130 -9.48 -9.97 2.97
CA PHE A 130 -9.60 -8.56 2.61
C PHE A 130 -11.04 -8.09 2.76
N LYS A 131 -12.01 -8.84 2.23
CA LYS A 131 -13.42 -8.50 2.36
C LYS A 131 -13.87 -8.40 3.82
N ALA A 132 -13.40 -9.30 4.69
CA ALA A 132 -13.76 -9.32 6.10
C ALA A 132 -13.09 -8.18 6.90
N LEU A 133 -11.82 -7.88 6.61
CA LEU A 133 -10.99 -7.02 7.46
C LEU A 133 -10.79 -5.60 6.94
N HIS A 134 -11.08 -5.33 5.66
CA HIS A 134 -10.89 -4.01 5.09
C HIS A 134 -11.80 -2.98 5.77
N GLN A 135 -11.18 -1.91 6.25
CA GLN A 135 -11.86 -0.70 6.71
C GLN A 135 -11.48 0.42 5.75
N CYS A 136 -12.48 1.08 5.18
CA CYS A 136 -12.25 2.24 4.34
C CYS A 136 -11.48 3.31 5.13
N ASN A 137 -10.62 4.03 4.41
CA ASN A 137 -9.93 5.21 4.91
C ASN A 137 -10.25 6.40 4.01
N LYS A 138 -9.68 7.57 4.33
CA LYS A 138 -9.90 8.81 3.56
C LYS A 138 -9.64 8.67 2.05
N TYR A 139 -8.67 7.86 1.63
CA TYR A 139 -8.38 7.67 0.20
C TYR A 139 -9.40 6.75 -0.49
N CYS A 140 -9.96 5.78 0.22
CA CYS A 140 -11.11 5.02 -0.30
C CYS A 140 -12.31 5.95 -0.55
N GLU A 141 -12.54 6.89 0.36
CA GLU A 141 -13.64 7.87 0.26
C GLU A 141 -13.40 8.89 -0.87
N ILE A 142 -12.18 9.40 -1.00
CA ILE A 142 -11.76 10.30 -2.11
C ILE A 142 -11.99 9.63 -3.47
N LEU A 143 -11.74 8.32 -3.58
CA LEU A 143 -11.99 7.54 -4.79
C LEU A 143 -13.46 7.12 -4.96
N GLY A 144 -14.36 7.51 -4.05
CA GLY A 144 -15.78 7.18 -4.11
C GLY A 144 -16.10 5.68 -3.95
N LEU A 145 -15.22 4.92 -3.29
CA LEU A 145 -15.39 3.47 -3.16
C LEU A 145 -16.47 3.10 -2.15
N VAL A 146 -17.30 2.13 -2.50
CA VAL A 146 -18.36 1.62 -1.62
C VAL A 146 -17.75 0.79 -0.50
N SER A 147 -18.08 1.12 0.76
CA SER A 147 -17.60 0.34 1.92
C SER A 147 -18.03 -1.12 1.85
N LEU A 148 -17.07 -2.01 2.12
CA LEU A 148 -17.29 -3.47 2.19
C LEU A 148 -17.93 -3.90 3.51
N GLN A 149 -17.84 -3.06 4.54
CA GLN A 149 -18.42 -3.36 5.86
C GLN A 149 -19.93 -3.11 5.85
N PRO A 150 -20.74 -3.94 6.52
CA PRO A 150 -22.16 -3.70 6.67
C PRO A 150 -22.37 -2.31 7.29
N LYS A 151 -23.29 -1.51 6.72
CA LYS A 151 -23.70 -0.25 7.35
C LYS A 151 -24.14 -0.59 8.78
N PRO A 152 -23.60 0.08 9.82
CA PRO A 152 -24.06 -0.15 11.17
C PRO A 152 -25.57 0.13 11.20
N LYS A 153 -26.36 -0.88 11.62
CA LYS A 153 -27.77 -0.67 11.93
C LYS A 153 -27.80 0.46 12.95
N LYS A 154 -28.44 1.59 12.61
CA LYS A 154 -28.61 2.72 13.53
C LYS A 154 -29.13 2.15 14.85
N PRO A 155 -28.46 2.32 16.00
CA PRO A 155 -29.11 2.06 17.26
C PRO A 155 -30.32 2.99 17.32
N ILE A 156 -31.50 2.42 17.55
CA ILE A 156 -32.71 3.19 17.87
C ILE A 156 -32.32 4.08 19.04
N SER A 157 -32.35 5.38 18.81
CA SER A 157 -32.01 6.41 19.77
C SER A 157 -32.89 6.26 21.02
N ALA A 158 -32.30 5.84 22.13
CA ALA A 158 -32.90 6.02 23.44
C ALA A 158 -32.85 7.52 23.81
N PRO A 159 -33.88 8.09 24.47
CA PRO A 159 -33.99 9.53 24.68
C PRO A 159 -32.94 10.06 25.66
N LYS A 160 -32.30 11.18 25.32
CA LYS A 160 -31.41 11.96 26.21
C LYS A 160 -32.15 12.51 27.42
N PRO A 161 -31.59 12.47 28.65
CA PRO A 161 -31.94 13.41 29.71
C PRO A 161 -31.18 14.75 29.54
N LYS A 162 -31.84 15.85 29.92
CA LYS A 162 -31.44 17.27 29.78
C LYS A 162 -30.39 17.74 30.82
N PRO A 163 -29.74 18.91 30.62
CA PRO A 163 -28.53 19.38 31.32
C PRO A 163 -28.80 20.35 32.48
N GLN A 164 -27.88 20.48 33.45
CA GLN A 164 -27.88 21.49 34.55
C GLN A 164 -26.46 21.74 35.14
N PRO A 165 -26.18 22.86 35.86
CA PRO A 165 -25.21 23.88 35.42
C PRO A 165 -23.99 24.19 36.34
N SER A 166 -23.00 24.84 35.71
CA SER A 166 -21.99 25.84 36.15
C SER A 166 -21.42 25.91 37.58
N ALA A 167 -20.07 25.90 37.69
CA ALA A 167 -19.32 26.75 38.63
C ALA A 167 -17.86 27.00 38.18
N ALA A 168 -17.45 28.26 38.09
CA ALA A 168 -16.05 28.74 38.12
C ALA A 168 -15.79 29.33 39.55
N PRO A 169 -14.62 29.91 39.95
CA PRO A 169 -13.36 30.19 39.23
C PRO A 169 -12.05 29.95 40.05
N LYS A 170 -10.86 30.16 39.46
CA LYS A 170 -9.85 31.17 39.90
C LYS A 170 -8.50 31.08 39.14
N LYS A 171 -8.04 32.26 38.73
CA LYS A 171 -6.72 32.63 38.16
C LYS A 171 -5.54 32.16 39.01
N LYS A 172 -4.39 31.84 38.38
CA LYS A 172 -3.08 32.47 38.69
C LYS A 172 -2.14 32.49 37.46
N THR A 173 -1.54 33.66 37.31
CA THR A 173 -0.47 34.15 36.41
C THR A 173 0.82 33.33 36.47
N PHE A 174 1.57 33.22 35.36
CA PHE A 174 2.97 33.70 35.17
C PHE A 174 3.53 33.22 33.80
N GLY A 175 4.07 34.16 33.01
CA GLY A 175 4.95 33.87 31.85
C GLY A 175 6.38 33.47 32.30
N PRO A 176 7.37 33.27 31.40
CA PRO A 176 7.64 34.15 30.24
C PRO A 176 8.10 33.47 28.91
N THR A 177 8.10 34.31 27.86
CA THR A 177 8.88 34.44 26.59
C THR A 177 10.13 33.53 26.44
N VAL A 178 10.57 33.02 25.27
CA VAL A 178 11.01 33.67 24.00
C VAL A 178 11.42 32.64 22.90
N LYS A 179 11.40 33.09 21.63
CA LYS A 179 12.18 32.68 20.42
C LYS A 179 11.75 31.36 19.75
N GLY A 180 11.36 31.29 18.46
CA GLY A 180 11.59 32.16 17.31
C GLY A 180 12.78 31.69 16.49
N LEU A 181 12.61 30.72 15.59
CA LEU A 181 13.55 30.38 14.50
C LEU A 181 12.78 29.94 13.24
N ARG A 182 13.17 30.55 12.12
CA ARG A 182 12.65 30.39 10.75
C ARG A 182 13.25 29.15 10.06
N PRO A 183 12.69 28.68 8.93
CA PRO A 183 13.12 27.46 8.25
C PRO A 183 14.30 27.74 7.29
N PRO A 184 15.13 26.74 6.95
CA PRO A 184 15.95 26.81 5.76
C PRO A 184 15.18 26.36 4.52
N ARG A 185 15.44 27.10 3.44
CA ARG A 185 14.96 26.90 2.07
C ARG A 185 15.71 25.75 1.40
N GLY A 186 15.09 25.26 0.33
CA GLY A 186 15.59 24.20 -0.52
C GLY A 186 16.94 24.49 -1.17
N GLN A 187 17.60 23.40 -1.51
CA GLN A 187 18.53 23.32 -2.61
C GLN A 187 17.99 22.23 -3.55
N ASP A 188 17.54 22.67 -4.72
CA ASP A 188 17.38 21.80 -5.87
C ASP A 188 18.79 21.37 -6.30
N GLN A 189 19.08 20.07 -6.17
CA GLN A 189 20.23 19.46 -6.82
C GLN A 189 19.69 18.44 -7.81
N LEU A 190 19.73 18.83 -9.09
CA LEU A 190 19.53 17.92 -10.22
C LEU A 190 20.78 17.03 -10.32
N THR A 191 20.81 15.95 -9.56
CA THR A 191 21.79 14.88 -9.75
C THR A 191 21.21 13.86 -10.72
N SER A 192 21.84 13.71 -11.87
CA SER A 192 21.65 12.54 -12.74
C SER A 192 22.11 11.31 -11.96
N SER A 193 21.20 10.69 -11.20
CA SER A 193 21.51 9.53 -10.39
C SER A 193 21.72 8.32 -11.28
N LEU A 194 22.87 7.64 -11.14
CA LEU A 194 23.03 6.27 -11.60
C LEU A 194 21.95 5.45 -10.90
N LYS A 195 21.00 4.92 -11.67
CA LYS A 195 19.98 4.01 -11.12
C LYS A 195 20.67 2.70 -10.75
N SER A 196 20.76 2.42 -9.46
CA SER A 196 21.19 1.11 -8.97
C SER A 196 20.07 0.10 -9.21
N PHE A 197 20.44 -1.13 -9.54
CA PHE A 197 19.49 -2.22 -9.77
C PHE A 197 19.87 -3.42 -8.92
N GLN A 198 18.84 -4.12 -8.42
CA GLN A 198 19.02 -5.35 -7.66
C GLN A 198 18.73 -6.57 -8.55
N ILE A 199 19.57 -7.61 -8.45
CA ILE A 199 19.43 -8.87 -9.19
C ILE A 199 19.02 -9.99 -8.24
N HIS A 200 17.90 -10.65 -8.52
CA HIS A 200 17.50 -11.88 -7.82
C HIS A 200 17.60 -13.09 -8.74
N SER A 201 18.35 -14.11 -8.31
CA SER A 201 18.49 -15.38 -9.04
C SER A 201 17.52 -16.42 -8.49
N PHE A 202 16.78 -17.12 -9.35
CA PHE A 202 15.92 -18.23 -8.92
C PHE A 202 16.76 -19.51 -8.76
N LEU A 203 16.95 -19.96 -7.52
CA LEU A 203 17.31 -21.35 -7.28
C LEU A 203 16.03 -22.19 -7.45
N SER A 204 16.03 -23.13 -8.39
CA SER A 204 14.92 -24.07 -8.56
C SER A 204 14.89 -25.06 -7.38
N SER A 205 14.37 -24.63 -6.23
CA SER A 205 14.01 -25.52 -5.12
C SER A 205 12.54 -25.33 -4.77
N ARG A 206 11.78 -26.43 -4.84
CA ARG A 206 10.40 -26.51 -4.36
C ARG A 206 10.32 -26.09 -2.89
N SER A 207 9.37 -25.23 -2.60
CA SER A 207 8.80 -24.87 -1.28
C SER A 207 9.54 -23.87 -0.39
N SER A 208 8.71 -22.98 0.17
CA SER A 208 8.85 -22.24 1.42
C SER A 208 9.67 -20.94 1.40
N SER A 209 8.92 -19.83 1.39
CA SER A 209 9.19 -18.58 2.10
C SER A 209 10.64 -18.34 2.57
N ALA A 210 11.52 -17.96 1.66
CA ALA A 210 12.74 -17.22 1.97
C ALA A 210 13.25 -16.63 0.66
N PHE A 211 13.41 -15.31 0.60
CA PHE A 211 14.23 -14.69 -0.43
C PHE A 211 15.68 -15.21 -0.24
N PRO A 212 16.38 -15.64 -1.32
CA PRO A 212 17.80 -15.95 -1.22
C PRO A 212 18.58 -14.66 -0.94
N PRO A 213 19.81 -14.76 -0.38
CA PRO A 213 20.61 -13.58 -0.05
C PRO A 213 20.88 -12.75 -1.30
N THR A 214 20.66 -11.44 -1.20
CA THR A 214 20.97 -10.44 -2.21
C THR A 214 22.44 -10.53 -2.60
N ALA A 215 22.73 -10.75 -3.88
CA ALA A 215 24.08 -10.58 -4.42
C ALA A 215 24.15 -9.20 -5.07
N THR A 216 24.79 -8.24 -4.40
CA THR A 216 25.14 -6.95 -4.98
C THR A 216 26.35 -7.13 -5.89
N LEU A 217 26.19 -6.90 -7.20
CA LEU A 217 27.31 -6.76 -8.13
C LEU A 217 27.48 -5.27 -8.42
N PHE A 218 28.65 -4.73 -8.07
CA PHE A 218 29.12 -3.39 -8.44
C PHE A 218 29.53 -3.34 -9.91
#